data_AF-A0A5C5UW62-F1
#
_entry.id   AF-A0A5C5UW62-F1
#
_cell.length_a   1.000
_cell.length_b   1.000
_cell.length_c   1.000
_cell.angle_alpha   90.00
_cell.angle_beta   90.00
_cell.angle_gamma   90.00
#
_symmetry.space_group_name_H-M   'P 1'
#
loop_
_entity.id
_entity.type
_entity.pdbx_description
1 polymer ?
#
loop_
_entity_poly.entity_id
_entity_poly.type
_entity_poly.pdbx_seq_one_letter_code
_entity_poly.pdbx_strand_id
1 'polypeptide(L)'
;MPTEIVPFCEEELQQLRELKIAIFRNKIILDAQPPITAEQLTEVKRKVDGELPLGLIELWKISFGGMLDYDYQINFDGHLFAASLRELYYPGSRHYDDLHGWIDHEIETLQEVAEEDETEPPTRTPFVPFGGFEYLERFYVSLEPDEYGAVIAYAKGIPWKGRLNVDSVATVEDSVAALFDQLSLFENPQDPKASAFAHGKDMAQRIQHIAGQYPELAAKLTKLMQASVVDWRETLQDVDLANELTHGQQLALRLALRYAIDHQDLKLLDQLRRNGVPLATTLYGTQEMLGYAMIKQSYDVVERLLAFDSDLGDKPILAATDCPDKLLLELVGRGAWFDDGVVYEAAETGATGGALMVVRSGNMKDRPADQTFAETAMQRAEKCEQDAASVELDDLSSYLTPEQYRERAERLRHFASFLTSEQEPPQAD
;
A
#
# COMPACT_ATOMS: atom_id res chain seq x y z
N MET A 1 -2.92 -18.92 -21.59
CA MET A 1 -1.61 -18.26 -21.47
C MET A 1 -1.72 -16.89 -22.09
N PRO A 2 -1.12 -15.84 -21.52
CA PRO A 2 -1.15 -14.52 -22.12
C PRO A 2 -0.35 -14.57 -23.40
N THR A 3 -0.67 -13.71 -24.36
CA THR A 3 0.18 -13.58 -25.55
C THR A 3 1.57 -13.11 -25.09
N GLU A 4 2.61 -13.78 -25.59
CA GLU A 4 3.99 -13.40 -25.32
C GLU A 4 4.24 -11.99 -25.89
N ILE A 5 4.70 -11.07 -25.04
CA ILE A 5 4.91 -9.66 -25.42
C ILE A 5 6.26 -9.50 -26.15
N VAL A 6 7.26 -10.24 -25.67
CA VAL A 6 8.63 -10.21 -26.18
C VAL A 6 9.15 -11.64 -26.27
N PRO A 7 9.46 -12.16 -27.46
CA PRO A 7 9.97 -13.51 -27.61
C PRO A 7 11.45 -13.61 -27.22
N PHE A 8 11.79 -14.66 -26.48
CA PHE A 8 13.16 -15.04 -26.12
C PHE A 8 13.51 -16.41 -26.71
N CYS A 9 14.67 -16.53 -27.35
CA CYS A 9 15.15 -17.84 -27.80
C CYS A 9 15.79 -18.62 -26.63
N GLU A 10 16.05 -19.91 -26.83
CA GLU A 10 16.64 -20.76 -25.79
C GLU A 10 18.00 -20.26 -25.30
N GLU A 11 18.83 -19.73 -26.20
CA GLU A 11 20.15 -19.17 -25.85
C GLU A 11 20.01 -17.91 -24.98
N GLU A 12 19.05 -17.04 -25.28
CA GLU A 12 18.75 -15.85 -24.47
C GLU A 12 18.20 -16.23 -23.10
N LEU A 13 17.31 -17.23 -23.03
CA LEU A 13 16.80 -17.75 -21.76
C LEU A 13 17.92 -18.38 -20.91
N GLN A 14 18.88 -19.05 -21.54
CA GLN A 14 20.06 -19.57 -20.84
C GLN A 14 20.95 -18.45 -20.29
N GLN A 15 21.19 -17.40 -21.09
CA GLN A 15 21.95 -16.23 -20.65
C GLN A 15 21.24 -15.49 -19.49
N LEU A 16 19.91 -15.35 -19.55
CA LEU A 16 19.14 -14.77 -18.45
C LEU A 16 19.29 -15.58 -17.15
N ARG A 17 19.25 -16.92 -17.22
CA ARG A 17 19.48 -17.77 -16.04
C ARG A 17 20.87 -17.56 -15.44
N GLU A 18 21.90 -17.43 -16.25
CA GLU A 18 23.26 -17.11 -15.78
C GLU A 18 23.34 -15.74 -15.09
N LEU A 19 22.54 -14.78 -15.57
CA LEU A 19 22.36 -13.47 -14.96
C LEU A 19 21.44 -13.48 -13.73
N LYS A 20 20.87 -14.64 -13.35
CA LYS A 20 19.83 -14.81 -12.32
C LYS A 20 18.57 -13.99 -12.61
N ILE A 21 18.14 -14.00 -13.86
CA ILE A 21 16.88 -13.41 -14.31
C ILE A 21 16.03 -14.51 -14.90
N ALA A 22 14.77 -14.59 -14.50
CA ALA A 22 13.80 -15.48 -15.11
C ALA A 22 12.59 -14.70 -15.62
N ILE A 23 11.86 -15.29 -16.56
CA ILE A 23 10.63 -14.70 -17.10
C ILE A 23 9.50 -15.70 -16.91
N PHE A 24 8.48 -15.30 -16.17
CA PHE A 24 7.27 -16.08 -15.95
C PHE A 24 6.06 -15.20 -16.24
N ARG A 25 5.16 -15.63 -17.14
CA ARG A 25 3.93 -14.88 -17.51
C ARG A 25 4.21 -13.42 -17.93
N ASN A 26 5.23 -13.19 -18.76
CA ASN A 26 5.72 -11.86 -19.16
C ASN A 26 6.26 -10.99 -18.01
N LYS A 27 6.45 -11.54 -16.81
CA LYS A 27 7.04 -10.85 -15.66
C LYS A 27 8.48 -11.28 -15.43
N ILE A 28 9.33 -10.29 -15.24
CA ILE A 28 10.73 -10.43 -14.86
C ILE A 28 10.83 -10.80 -13.38
N ILE A 29 11.51 -11.90 -13.08
CA ILE A 29 11.91 -12.31 -11.73
C ILE A 29 13.42 -12.04 -11.60
N LEU A 30 13.80 -11.24 -10.62
CA LEU A 30 15.19 -10.92 -10.31
C LEU A 30 15.75 -11.93 -9.30
N ASP A 31 17.07 -12.06 -9.27
CA ASP A 31 17.79 -12.99 -8.39
C ASP A 31 17.17 -14.40 -8.37
N ALA A 32 16.72 -14.80 -9.57
CA ALA A 32 16.04 -16.05 -9.82
C ALA A 32 16.91 -17.22 -9.36
N GLN A 33 16.28 -18.12 -8.61
CA GLN A 33 16.93 -19.34 -8.14
C GLN A 33 16.83 -20.44 -9.21
N PRO A 34 17.73 -21.45 -9.16
CA PRO A 34 17.61 -22.60 -10.05
C PRO A 34 16.23 -23.26 -9.98
N PRO A 35 15.76 -23.87 -11.07
CA PRO A 35 14.52 -24.66 -11.07
C PRO A 35 14.50 -25.72 -9.97
N ILE A 36 13.32 -25.96 -9.41
CA ILE A 36 13.11 -26.99 -8.38
C ILE A 36 13.52 -28.38 -8.89
N THR A 37 14.21 -29.15 -8.04
CA THR A 37 14.53 -30.55 -8.33
C THR A 37 13.41 -31.51 -7.90
N ALA A 38 13.46 -32.77 -8.36
CA ALA A 38 12.49 -33.78 -7.94
C ALA A 38 12.57 -34.08 -6.43
N GLU A 39 13.77 -34.04 -5.87
CA GLU A 39 14.03 -34.25 -4.44
C GLU A 39 13.41 -33.12 -3.62
N GLN A 40 13.65 -31.86 -4.02
CA GLN A 40 13.06 -30.69 -3.35
C GLN A 40 11.52 -30.70 -3.43
N LEU A 41 10.97 -31.05 -4.60
CA LEU A 41 9.52 -31.17 -4.76
C LEU A 41 8.94 -32.25 -3.84
N THR A 42 9.63 -33.37 -3.69
CA THR A 42 9.22 -34.46 -2.78
C THR A 42 9.27 -34.02 -1.32
N GLU A 43 10.27 -33.23 -0.95
CA GLU A 43 10.41 -32.68 0.40
C GLU A 43 9.26 -31.75 0.77
N VAL A 44 8.88 -30.83 -0.13
CA VAL A 44 7.71 -29.95 0.08
C VAL A 44 6.43 -30.78 0.21
N LYS A 45 6.19 -31.74 -0.70
CA LYS A 45 4.99 -32.60 -0.68
C LYS A 45 4.80 -33.37 0.63
N ARG A 46 5.88 -33.64 1.36
CA ARG A 46 5.82 -34.34 2.66
C ARG A 46 5.16 -33.49 3.76
N LYS A 47 5.22 -32.15 3.65
CA LYS A 47 4.75 -31.21 4.69
C LYS A 47 3.42 -30.50 4.35
N VAL A 48 2.90 -30.67 3.13
CA VAL A 48 1.67 -29.99 2.67
C VAL A 48 0.65 -31.02 2.26
N ASP A 49 -0.65 -30.72 2.37
CA ASP A 49 -1.71 -31.66 2.02
C ASP A 49 -1.94 -31.83 0.50
N GLY A 50 -2.43 -33.00 0.10
CA GLY A 50 -2.76 -33.27 -1.29
C GLY A 50 -1.60 -33.15 -2.29
N GLU A 51 -1.95 -32.85 -3.55
CA GLU A 51 -1.01 -32.62 -4.64
C GLU A 51 -0.81 -31.13 -4.86
N LEU A 52 0.41 -30.73 -5.20
CA LEU A 52 0.73 -29.33 -5.49
C LEU A 52 0.07 -28.85 -6.80
N PRO A 53 -0.58 -27.67 -6.81
CA PRO A 53 -1.21 -27.12 -8.00
C PRO A 53 -0.22 -26.89 -9.14
N LEU A 54 -0.67 -27.16 -10.38
CA LEU A 54 0.17 -27.07 -11.57
C LEU A 54 0.83 -25.69 -11.75
N GLY A 55 0.09 -24.61 -11.50
CA GLY A 55 0.60 -23.24 -11.65
C GLY A 55 1.79 -22.94 -10.72
N LEU A 56 1.80 -23.49 -9.51
CA LEU A 56 2.92 -23.35 -8.57
C LEU A 56 4.13 -24.16 -9.04
N ILE A 57 3.91 -25.39 -9.52
CA ILE A 57 4.96 -26.23 -10.09
C ILE A 57 5.58 -25.58 -11.34
N GLU A 58 4.77 -24.96 -12.19
CA GLU A 58 5.24 -24.23 -13.38
C GLU A 58 6.14 -23.05 -13.00
N LEU A 59 5.74 -22.25 -12.01
CA LEU A 59 6.58 -21.18 -11.46
C LEU A 59 7.91 -21.75 -10.96
N TRP A 60 7.89 -22.78 -10.11
CA TRP A 60 9.10 -23.36 -9.52
C TRP A 60 10.02 -24.05 -10.52
N LYS A 61 9.49 -24.54 -11.65
CA LYS A 61 10.31 -25.04 -12.77
C LYS A 61 11.01 -23.94 -13.56
N ILE A 62 10.52 -22.70 -13.47
CA ILE A 62 11.17 -21.53 -14.07
C ILE A 62 12.13 -20.89 -13.07
N SER A 63 11.67 -20.68 -11.83
CA SER A 63 12.43 -20.08 -10.74
C SER A 63 11.88 -20.57 -9.40
N PHE A 64 12.65 -21.39 -8.67
CA PHE A 64 12.27 -21.83 -7.33
C PHE A 64 12.74 -20.82 -6.28
N GLY A 65 12.15 -19.62 -6.33
CA GLY A 65 12.53 -18.46 -5.53
C GLY A 65 12.98 -17.28 -6.38
N GLY A 66 13.24 -16.14 -5.73
CA GLY A 66 13.69 -14.92 -6.40
C GLY A 66 13.00 -13.67 -5.83
N MET A 67 13.18 -12.55 -6.52
CA MET A 67 12.65 -11.25 -6.13
C MET A 67 11.75 -10.67 -7.22
N LEU A 68 10.64 -10.09 -6.79
CA LEU A 68 9.67 -9.40 -7.62
C LEU A 68 9.68 -7.90 -7.30
N ASP A 69 9.53 -7.09 -8.34
CA ASP A 69 9.61 -5.63 -8.25
C ASP A 69 8.44 -4.97 -8.96
N TYR A 70 7.23 -5.33 -8.54
CA TYR A 70 5.95 -4.87 -9.08
C TYR A 70 5.06 -4.32 -7.99
N ASP A 71 4.12 -3.47 -8.39
CA ASP A 71 2.98 -3.08 -7.58
C ASP A 71 1.91 -4.18 -7.60
N TYR A 72 1.28 -4.41 -6.45
CA TYR A 72 0.07 -5.21 -6.33
C TYR A 72 -0.88 -4.60 -5.29
N GLN A 73 -2.18 -4.66 -5.57
CA GLN A 73 -3.21 -4.10 -4.70
C GLN A 73 -4.24 -5.15 -4.34
N ILE A 74 -4.48 -5.31 -3.05
CA ILE A 74 -5.49 -6.22 -2.50
C ILE A 74 -6.61 -5.38 -1.89
N ASN A 75 -7.84 -5.82 -2.08
CA ASN A 75 -9.00 -5.26 -1.41
C ASN A 75 -9.42 -6.18 -0.26
N PHE A 76 -9.22 -5.74 0.98
CA PHE A 76 -9.72 -6.42 2.17
C PHE A 76 -11.01 -5.73 2.63
N ASP A 77 -12.16 -6.20 2.14
CA ASP A 77 -13.49 -5.69 2.52
C ASP A 77 -13.66 -4.17 2.46
N GLY A 78 -13.21 -3.56 1.36
CA GLY A 78 -13.24 -2.11 1.12
C GLY A 78 -12.01 -1.37 1.62
N HIS A 79 -11.05 -2.06 2.23
CA HIS A 79 -9.73 -1.52 2.53
C HIS A 79 -8.74 -1.84 1.42
N LEU A 80 -8.33 -0.82 0.67
CA LEU A 80 -7.34 -0.95 -0.39
C LEU A 80 -5.92 -0.98 0.17
N PHE A 81 -5.30 -2.15 0.12
CA PHE A 81 -3.97 -2.42 0.65
C PHE A 81 -2.95 -2.58 -0.49
N ALA A 82 -1.85 -1.84 -0.42
CA ALA A 82 -0.71 -2.01 -1.32
C ALA A 82 0.18 -3.12 -0.77
N ALA A 83 0.10 -4.30 -1.39
CA ALA A 83 0.78 -5.50 -0.94
C ALA A 83 2.15 -5.63 -1.61
N SER A 84 3.14 -6.01 -0.82
CA SER A 84 4.51 -6.29 -1.21
C SER A 84 4.72 -7.80 -1.35
N LEU A 85 4.53 -8.30 -2.56
CA LEU A 85 5.04 -9.61 -2.96
C LEU A 85 6.49 -9.43 -3.43
N ARG A 86 7.41 -9.14 -2.50
CA ARG A 86 8.82 -8.84 -2.83
C ARG A 86 9.64 -10.10 -3.06
N GLU A 87 9.42 -11.11 -2.24
CA GLU A 87 10.17 -12.36 -2.24
C GLU A 87 9.29 -13.49 -2.73
N LEU A 88 9.86 -14.37 -3.56
CA LEU A 88 9.35 -15.72 -3.77
C LEU A 88 10.16 -16.66 -2.87
N TYR A 89 9.49 -17.34 -1.95
CA TYR A 89 10.17 -18.14 -0.92
C TYR A 89 10.86 -19.37 -1.51
N TYR A 90 12.04 -19.66 -0.98
CA TYR A 90 12.84 -20.83 -1.35
C TYR A 90 13.71 -21.29 -0.18
N PRO A 91 14.16 -22.55 -0.15
CA PRO A 91 15.02 -23.04 0.92
C PRO A 91 16.34 -22.27 1.04
N GLY A 92 16.67 -21.81 2.24
CA GLY A 92 17.86 -21.00 2.51
C GLY A 92 17.77 -19.55 2.07
N SER A 93 16.57 -19.01 1.84
CA SER A 93 16.40 -17.56 1.74
C SER A 93 16.81 -16.88 3.05
N ARG A 94 17.32 -15.64 2.96
CA ARG A 94 18.02 -14.96 4.08
C ARG A 94 17.17 -13.88 4.77
N HIS A 95 15.88 -13.85 4.48
CA HIS A 95 14.98 -12.83 5.02
C HIS A 95 14.49 -13.27 6.41
N TYR A 96 13.18 -13.32 6.63
CA TYR A 96 12.63 -13.67 7.93
C TYR A 96 12.65 -15.19 8.16
N ASP A 97 11.89 -15.92 7.35
CA ASP A 97 11.90 -17.38 7.26
C ASP A 97 12.01 -17.80 5.80
N ASP A 98 12.63 -18.96 5.58
CA ASP A 98 12.68 -19.59 4.26
C ASP A 98 11.38 -20.38 3.97
N LEU A 99 11.28 -21.00 2.80
CA LEU A 99 10.07 -21.77 2.44
C LEU A 99 9.73 -22.86 3.48
N HIS A 100 10.73 -23.54 4.03
CA HIS A 100 10.50 -24.61 4.99
C HIS A 100 10.15 -24.06 6.37
N GLY A 101 10.79 -22.96 6.79
CA GLY A 101 10.45 -22.22 7.99
C GLY A 101 9.00 -21.75 7.97
N TRP A 102 8.54 -21.17 6.86
CA TRP A 102 7.14 -20.76 6.73
C TRP A 102 6.16 -21.94 6.77
N ILE A 103 6.46 -23.05 6.10
CA ILE A 103 5.61 -24.25 6.19
C ILE A 103 5.54 -24.78 7.62
N ASP A 104 6.68 -24.82 8.33
CA ASP A 104 6.74 -25.28 9.72
C ASP A 104 5.95 -24.33 10.64
N HIS A 105 6.08 -23.01 10.45
CA HIS A 105 5.27 -21.99 11.15
C HIS A 105 3.76 -22.19 10.94
N GLU A 106 3.31 -22.47 9.71
CA GLU A 106 1.88 -22.73 9.47
C GLU A 106 1.40 -24.02 10.15
N ILE A 107 2.24 -25.07 10.16
CA ILE A 107 1.92 -26.30 10.88
C ILE A 107 1.83 -26.03 12.38
N GLU A 108 2.77 -25.30 12.97
CA GLU A 108 2.74 -24.89 14.38
C GLU A 108 1.48 -24.09 14.70
N THR A 109 1.11 -23.13 13.86
CA THR A 109 -0.13 -22.34 14.03
C THR A 109 -1.37 -23.24 14.01
N LEU A 110 -1.44 -24.21 13.09
CA LEU A 110 -2.56 -25.16 13.04
C LEU A 110 -2.57 -26.12 14.24
N GLN A 111 -1.40 -26.46 14.80
CA GLN A 111 -1.31 -27.28 16.01
C GLN A 111 -1.80 -26.52 17.25
N GLU A 112 -1.50 -25.23 17.37
CA GLU A 112 -2.05 -24.37 18.42
C GLU A 112 -3.58 -24.33 18.36
N VAL A 113 -4.15 -24.13 17.17
CA VAL A 113 -5.62 -24.18 16.97
C VAL A 113 -6.19 -25.55 17.33
N ALA A 114 -5.53 -26.64 16.91
CA ALA A 114 -5.98 -27.99 17.22
C ALA A 114 -5.93 -28.28 18.74
N GLU A 115 -4.96 -27.74 19.47
CA GLU A 115 -4.89 -27.83 20.92
C GLU A 115 -6.05 -27.08 21.59
N GLU A 116 -6.35 -25.85 21.14
CA GLU A 116 -7.50 -25.07 21.63
C GLU A 116 -8.85 -25.74 21.34
N ASP A 117 -9.00 -26.37 20.18
CA ASP A 117 -10.21 -27.06 19.74
C ASP A 117 -10.30 -28.53 20.24
N GLU A 118 -9.31 -29.02 21.01
CA GLU A 118 -9.20 -30.40 21.49
C GLU A 118 -9.26 -31.46 20.34
N THR A 119 -8.62 -31.17 19.21
CA THR A 119 -8.54 -32.07 18.04
C THR A 119 -7.12 -32.63 17.83
N GLU A 120 -6.96 -33.56 16.88
CA GLU A 120 -5.66 -34.17 16.60
C GLU A 120 -4.73 -33.13 15.92
N PRO A 121 -3.51 -32.89 16.45
CA PRO A 121 -2.61 -31.89 15.92
C PRO A 121 -2.14 -32.28 14.50
N PRO A 122 -2.31 -31.40 13.50
CA PRO A 122 -1.90 -31.70 12.13
C PRO A 122 -0.37 -31.75 12.01
N THR A 123 0.10 -32.56 11.08
CA THR A 123 1.54 -32.65 10.72
C THR A 123 1.84 -32.09 9.33
N ARG A 124 0.80 -31.60 8.65
CA ARG A 124 0.84 -31.02 7.31
C ARG A 124 -0.09 -29.81 7.29
N THR A 125 0.14 -28.91 6.34
CA THR A 125 -0.70 -27.73 6.13
C THR A 125 -1.45 -27.82 4.79
N PRO A 126 -2.71 -27.37 4.72
CA PRO A 126 -3.45 -27.22 3.47
C PRO A 126 -3.06 -25.94 2.70
N PHE A 127 -2.08 -25.17 3.17
CA PHE A 127 -1.63 -23.94 2.51
C PHE A 127 -0.13 -24.00 2.21
N VAL A 128 0.25 -23.66 0.97
CA VAL A 128 1.66 -23.59 0.57
C VAL A 128 2.09 -22.13 0.49
N PRO A 129 2.85 -21.61 1.47
CA PRO A 129 3.44 -20.28 1.33
C PRO A 129 4.42 -20.29 0.15
N PHE A 130 4.38 -19.26 -0.70
CA PHE A 130 5.27 -19.19 -1.86
C PHE A 130 5.88 -17.81 -2.10
N GLY A 131 5.43 -16.78 -1.39
CA GLY A 131 6.05 -15.46 -1.42
C GLY A 131 5.44 -14.46 -0.44
N GLY A 132 6.03 -13.27 -0.36
CA GLY A 132 5.57 -12.21 0.54
C GLY A 132 6.67 -11.18 0.82
N PHE A 133 6.55 -10.51 1.96
CA PHE A 133 7.55 -9.57 2.45
C PHE A 133 7.63 -9.60 3.97
N GLU A 134 8.80 -9.97 4.48
CA GLU A 134 9.08 -10.15 5.91
C GLU A 134 8.01 -11.01 6.59
N TYR A 135 7.65 -10.68 7.84
CA TYR A 135 6.59 -11.33 8.60
C TYR A 135 5.22 -10.65 8.45
N LEU A 136 5.15 -9.55 7.69
CA LEU A 136 3.96 -8.70 7.60
C LEU A 136 2.98 -9.19 6.54
N GLU A 137 3.48 -9.77 5.46
CA GLU A 137 2.68 -10.10 4.29
C GLU A 137 3.10 -11.45 3.73
N ARG A 138 2.12 -12.32 3.47
CA ARG A 138 2.35 -13.68 2.98
C ARG A 138 1.32 -14.05 1.93
N PHE A 139 1.79 -14.74 0.90
CA PHE A 139 0.99 -15.29 -0.18
C PHE A 139 1.08 -16.81 -0.15
N TYR A 140 -0.08 -17.44 -0.18
CA TYR A 140 -0.27 -18.88 -0.11
C TYR A 140 -0.96 -19.38 -1.36
N VAL A 141 -0.71 -20.64 -1.69
CA VAL A 141 -1.56 -21.41 -2.58
C VAL A 141 -2.39 -22.37 -1.74
N SER A 142 -3.71 -22.30 -1.88
CA SER A 142 -4.63 -23.20 -1.18
C SER A 142 -4.64 -24.60 -1.80
N LEU A 143 -4.66 -25.61 -0.94
CA LEU A 143 -4.82 -27.03 -1.28
C LEU A 143 -6.19 -27.55 -0.84
N GLU A 144 -7.01 -26.69 -0.24
CA GLU A 144 -8.37 -27.01 0.16
C GLU A 144 -9.24 -27.35 -1.07
N PRO A 145 -10.16 -28.33 -0.98
CA PRO A 145 -10.93 -28.78 -2.15
C PRO A 145 -11.70 -27.68 -2.88
N ASP A 146 -12.30 -26.75 -2.15
CA ASP A 146 -13.15 -25.68 -2.70
C ASP A 146 -12.35 -24.48 -3.23
N GLU A 147 -11.06 -24.39 -2.87
CA GLU A 147 -10.17 -23.28 -3.23
C GLU A 147 -8.86 -23.78 -3.88
N TYR A 148 -8.84 -25.02 -4.38
CA TYR A 148 -7.63 -25.68 -4.83
C TYR A 148 -6.90 -24.88 -5.92
N GLY A 149 -5.68 -24.45 -5.62
CA GLY A 149 -4.85 -23.65 -6.51
C GLY A 149 -5.05 -22.13 -6.40
N ALA A 150 -6.09 -21.68 -5.68
CA ALA A 150 -6.31 -20.27 -5.43
C ALA A 150 -5.18 -19.65 -4.62
N VAL A 151 -4.91 -18.38 -4.87
CA VAL A 151 -3.94 -17.58 -4.15
C VAL A 151 -4.64 -16.85 -3.03
N ILE A 152 -4.16 -17.05 -1.82
CA ILE A 152 -4.62 -16.36 -0.61
C ILE A 152 -3.51 -15.43 -0.15
N ALA A 153 -3.88 -14.21 0.23
CA ALA A 153 -2.95 -13.26 0.82
C ALA A 153 -3.35 -12.97 2.27
N TYR A 154 -2.36 -13.00 3.15
CA TYR A 154 -2.44 -12.54 4.53
C TYR A 154 -1.65 -11.24 4.67
N ALA A 155 -2.22 -10.28 5.39
CA ALA A 155 -1.55 -9.07 5.82
C ALA A 155 -1.76 -8.87 7.32
N LYS A 156 -0.67 -8.67 8.05
CA LYS A 156 -0.68 -8.36 9.48
C LYS A 156 -1.21 -6.96 9.73
N GLY A 157 -2.11 -6.84 10.69
CA GLY A 157 -2.60 -5.55 11.17
C GLY A 157 -1.50 -4.79 11.91
N ILE A 158 -1.29 -3.53 11.54
CA ILE A 158 -0.38 -2.62 12.24
C ILE A 158 -1.20 -1.38 12.60
N PRO A 159 -1.19 -0.92 13.87
CA PRO A 159 -2.04 0.19 14.32
C PRO A 159 -1.53 1.56 13.81
N TRP A 160 -1.51 1.74 12.50
CA TRP A 160 -1.07 2.93 11.80
C TRP A 160 -2.23 3.52 11.00
N LYS A 161 -2.35 4.85 11.01
CA LYS A 161 -3.46 5.55 10.33
C LYS A 161 -3.50 5.19 8.84
N GLY A 162 -4.70 4.85 8.36
CA GLY A 162 -4.95 4.51 6.96
C GLY A 162 -4.35 3.17 6.52
N ARG A 163 -3.90 2.33 7.46
CA ARG A 163 -3.46 0.95 7.21
C ARG A 163 -4.48 -0.04 7.80
N LEU A 164 -4.28 -1.32 7.48
CA LEU A 164 -4.99 -2.42 8.12
C LEU A 164 -4.58 -2.46 9.59
N ASN A 165 -5.55 -2.31 10.49
CA ASN A 165 -5.32 -2.36 11.94
C ASN A 165 -5.59 -3.76 12.53
N VAL A 166 -6.10 -4.69 11.73
CA VAL A 166 -6.36 -6.08 12.11
C VAL A 166 -5.75 -6.99 11.06
N ASP A 167 -5.30 -8.15 11.51
CA ASP A 167 -4.87 -9.23 10.63
C ASP A 167 -6.00 -9.57 9.66
N SER A 168 -5.68 -9.62 8.38
CA SER A 168 -6.66 -9.75 7.31
C SER A 168 -6.21 -10.80 6.31
N VAL A 169 -7.16 -11.57 5.80
CA VAL A 169 -6.96 -12.62 4.81
C VAL A 169 -7.94 -12.40 3.66
N ALA A 170 -7.50 -12.59 2.43
CA ALA A 170 -8.35 -12.55 1.25
C ALA A 170 -7.87 -13.53 0.18
N THR A 171 -8.80 -14.18 -0.50
CA THR A 171 -8.54 -14.86 -1.77
C THR A 171 -8.36 -13.81 -2.84
N VAL A 172 -7.18 -13.74 -3.44
CA VAL A 172 -6.81 -12.65 -4.35
C VAL A 172 -6.91 -13.05 -5.82
N GLU A 173 -6.65 -14.31 -6.15
CA GLU A 173 -6.73 -14.83 -7.52
C GLU A 173 -6.98 -16.34 -7.55
N ASP A 174 -7.53 -16.85 -8.65
CA ASP A 174 -7.84 -18.29 -8.80
C ASP A 174 -6.60 -19.16 -9.04
N SER A 175 -5.45 -18.56 -9.37
CA SER A 175 -4.20 -19.28 -9.59
C SER A 175 -2.97 -18.38 -9.51
N VAL A 176 -1.80 -18.99 -9.26
CA VAL A 176 -0.49 -18.33 -9.38
C VAL A 176 -0.30 -17.67 -10.75
N ALA A 177 -0.79 -18.31 -11.82
CA ALA A 177 -0.69 -17.74 -13.16
C ALA A 177 -1.51 -16.45 -13.32
N ALA A 178 -2.72 -16.41 -12.74
CA ALA A 178 -3.58 -15.24 -12.75
C ALA A 178 -2.99 -14.09 -11.90
N LEU A 179 -2.42 -14.41 -10.72
CA LEU A 179 -1.68 -13.44 -9.91
C LEU A 179 -0.57 -12.74 -10.69
N PHE A 180 0.27 -13.51 -11.38
CA PHE A 180 1.36 -12.93 -12.18
C PHE A 180 0.87 -12.12 -13.38
N ASP A 181 -0.33 -12.38 -13.90
CA ASP A 181 -0.92 -11.53 -14.94
C ASP A 181 -1.28 -10.15 -14.39
N GLN A 182 -1.76 -10.07 -13.14
CA GLN A 182 -2.17 -8.81 -12.49
C GLN A 182 -1.01 -7.95 -11.99
N LEU A 183 0.18 -8.53 -11.75
CA LEU A 183 1.35 -7.75 -11.36
C LEU A 183 1.59 -6.64 -12.39
N SER A 184 1.82 -5.42 -11.93
CA SER A 184 2.00 -4.27 -12.82
C SER A 184 2.91 -3.23 -12.19
N LEU A 185 3.26 -2.20 -12.94
CA LEU A 185 3.99 -1.02 -12.45
C LEU A 185 3.05 0.17 -12.53
N PHE A 186 2.80 0.82 -11.41
CA PHE A 186 1.90 1.98 -11.35
C PHE A 186 2.54 3.26 -11.84
N GLU A 187 3.88 3.32 -11.78
CA GLU A 187 4.70 4.39 -12.31
C GLU A 187 5.77 3.81 -13.25
N ASN A 188 6.25 4.61 -14.19
CA ASN A 188 7.38 4.20 -15.02
C ASN A 188 8.68 4.34 -14.20
N PRO A 189 9.39 3.25 -13.87
CA PRO A 189 10.59 3.31 -13.04
C PRO A 189 11.78 4.02 -13.72
N GLN A 190 11.70 4.28 -15.03
CA GLN A 190 12.71 5.02 -15.78
C GLN A 190 12.41 6.52 -15.86
N ASP A 191 11.23 6.99 -15.41
CA ASP A 191 10.92 8.41 -15.35
C ASP A 191 11.73 9.07 -14.22
N PRO A 192 12.57 10.10 -14.50
CA PRO A 192 13.28 10.84 -13.46
C PRO A 192 12.38 11.48 -12.40
N LYS A 193 11.08 11.65 -12.70
CA LYS A 193 10.08 12.19 -11.79
C LYS A 193 9.34 11.12 -10.98
N ALA A 194 9.59 9.84 -11.23
CA ALA A 194 8.97 8.76 -10.48
C ALA A 194 9.31 8.86 -8.99
N SER A 195 8.37 8.45 -8.14
CA SER A 195 8.51 8.46 -6.69
C SER A 195 9.80 7.75 -6.26
N ALA A 196 10.45 8.26 -5.20
CA ALA A 196 11.63 7.61 -4.59
C ALA A 196 11.35 6.14 -4.24
N PHE A 197 10.11 5.84 -3.84
CA PHE A 197 9.62 4.54 -3.39
C PHE A 197 8.83 3.76 -4.44
N ALA A 198 8.82 4.20 -5.70
CA ALA A 198 8.16 3.46 -6.77
C ALA A 198 8.81 2.07 -6.96
N HIS A 199 7.97 1.07 -7.23
CA HIS A 199 8.41 -0.26 -7.64
C HIS A 199 9.04 -0.23 -9.05
N GLY A 200 9.77 -1.28 -9.40
CA GLY A 200 10.44 -1.44 -10.70
C GLY A 200 11.84 -0.81 -10.76
N LYS A 201 12.30 -0.15 -9.70
CA LYS A 201 13.62 0.50 -9.67
C LYS A 201 14.78 -0.49 -9.65
N ASP A 202 14.67 -1.57 -8.89
CA ASP A 202 15.72 -2.59 -8.85
C ASP A 202 15.77 -3.34 -10.18
N MET A 203 14.60 -3.54 -10.80
CA MET A 203 14.49 -4.07 -12.16
C MET A 203 15.17 -3.15 -13.18
N ALA A 204 14.86 -1.85 -13.17
CA ALA A 204 15.48 -0.87 -14.07
C ALA A 204 17.00 -0.81 -13.88
N GLN A 205 17.49 -0.82 -12.63
CA GLN A 205 18.92 -0.84 -12.31
C GLN A 205 19.59 -2.12 -12.81
N ARG A 206 18.96 -3.29 -12.62
CA ARG A 206 19.49 -4.57 -13.11
C ARG A 206 19.59 -4.60 -14.62
N ILE A 207 18.58 -4.10 -15.33
CA ILE A 207 18.57 -4.01 -16.79
C ILE A 207 19.69 -3.06 -17.26
N GLN A 208 19.85 -1.90 -16.61
CA GLN A 208 20.92 -0.96 -16.94
C GLN A 208 22.31 -1.56 -16.73
N HIS A 209 22.49 -2.33 -15.65
CA HIS A 209 23.77 -2.98 -15.33
C HIS A 209 24.21 -3.96 -16.42
N ILE A 210 23.29 -4.76 -16.96
CA ILE A 210 23.63 -5.75 -18.00
C ILE A 210 23.71 -5.15 -19.41
N ALA A 211 23.18 -3.95 -19.64
CA ALA A 211 23.07 -3.34 -20.96
C ALA A 211 24.42 -3.13 -21.67
N GLY A 212 25.50 -2.91 -20.91
CA GLY A 212 26.84 -2.76 -21.48
C GLY A 212 27.41 -4.04 -22.10
N GLN A 213 27.03 -5.21 -21.57
CA GLN A 213 27.52 -6.51 -22.03
C GLN A 213 26.50 -7.24 -22.92
N TYR A 214 25.21 -7.06 -22.65
CA TYR A 214 24.10 -7.74 -23.32
C TYR A 214 23.04 -6.72 -23.81
N PRO A 215 23.37 -5.85 -24.78
CA PRO A 215 22.50 -4.74 -25.18
C PRO A 215 21.15 -5.17 -25.75
N GLU A 216 21.12 -6.23 -26.57
CA GLU A 216 19.87 -6.76 -27.17
C GLU A 216 18.95 -7.35 -26.09
N LEU A 217 19.53 -8.08 -25.14
CA LEU A 217 18.79 -8.68 -24.02
C LEU A 217 18.23 -7.60 -23.09
N ALA A 218 19.03 -6.59 -22.77
CA ALA A 218 18.59 -5.44 -21.98
C ALA A 218 17.46 -4.67 -22.67
N ALA A 219 17.49 -4.53 -24.00
CA ALA A 219 16.41 -3.89 -24.75
C ALA A 219 15.11 -4.71 -24.68
N LYS A 220 15.19 -6.05 -24.79
CA LYS A 220 14.03 -6.94 -24.62
C LYS A 220 13.43 -6.88 -23.21
N LEU A 221 14.26 -6.91 -22.17
CA LEU A 221 13.81 -6.75 -20.79
C LEU A 221 13.21 -5.36 -20.53
N THR A 222 13.81 -4.30 -21.10
CA THR A 222 13.24 -2.95 -21.05
C THR A 222 11.83 -2.92 -21.64
N LYS A 223 11.62 -3.59 -22.78
CA LYS A 223 10.30 -3.67 -23.41
C LYS A 223 9.28 -4.43 -22.55
N LEU A 224 9.68 -5.53 -21.88
CA LEU A 224 8.82 -6.24 -20.94
C LEU A 224 8.46 -5.39 -19.72
N MET A 225 9.43 -4.70 -19.14
CA MET A 225 9.22 -3.79 -18.01
C MET A 225 8.25 -2.66 -18.39
N GLN A 226 8.48 -2.01 -19.54
CA GLN A 226 7.59 -0.96 -20.04
C GLN A 226 6.17 -1.46 -20.32
N ALA A 227 6.04 -2.67 -20.86
CA ALA A 227 4.72 -3.29 -21.07
C ALA A 227 4.02 -3.69 -19.76
N SER A 228 4.73 -3.70 -18.63
CA SER A 228 4.13 -3.92 -17.30
C SER A 228 3.65 -2.61 -16.66
N VAL A 229 4.00 -1.44 -17.22
CA VAL A 229 3.52 -0.14 -16.73
C VAL A 229 2.07 0.05 -17.15
N VAL A 230 1.20 0.41 -16.20
CA VAL A 230 -0.21 0.67 -16.47
C VAL A 230 -0.34 1.99 -17.24
N ASP A 231 -0.73 1.93 -18.51
CA ASP A 231 -1.11 3.11 -19.27
C ASP A 231 -2.57 3.50 -18.96
N TRP A 232 -2.74 4.19 -17.84
CA TRP A 232 -4.06 4.65 -17.43
C TRP A 232 -4.64 5.72 -18.38
N ARG A 233 -3.81 6.44 -19.14
CA ARG A 233 -4.29 7.48 -20.06
C ARG A 233 -4.99 6.84 -21.25
N GLU A 234 -4.35 5.86 -21.87
CA GLU A 234 -4.93 5.08 -22.95
C GLU A 234 -6.12 4.27 -22.45
N THR A 235 -6.00 3.61 -21.29
CA THR A 235 -7.06 2.76 -20.73
C THR A 235 -8.36 3.51 -20.44
N LEU A 236 -8.27 4.77 -20.00
CA LEU A 236 -9.43 5.61 -19.71
C LEU A 236 -9.88 6.46 -20.90
N GLN A 237 -9.23 6.35 -22.04
CA GLN A 237 -9.62 7.08 -23.23
C GLN A 237 -11.02 6.64 -23.68
N ASP A 238 -11.93 7.60 -23.82
CA ASP A 238 -13.32 7.40 -24.25
C ASP A 238 -14.16 6.45 -23.36
N VAL A 239 -13.69 6.13 -22.15
CA VAL A 239 -14.45 5.33 -21.17
C VAL A 239 -15.51 6.19 -20.51
N ASP A 240 -16.75 5.70 -20.49
CA ASP A 240 -17.82 6.25 -19.67
C ASP A 240 -17.62 5.80 -18.21
N LEU A 241 -17.12 6.70 -17.36
CA LEU A 241 -16.75 6.41 -15.98
C LEU A 241 -17.96 6.37 -15.05
N ALA A 242 -19.17 6.63 -15.56
CA ALA A 242 -20.42 6.50 -14.81
C ALA A 242 -20.96 5.06 -14.77
N ASN A 243 -20.48 4.17 -15.64
CA ASN A 243 -20.92 2.77 -15.70
C ASN A 243 -19.96 1.83 -14.94
N GLU A 244 -20.35 0.56 -14.82
CA GLU A 244 -19.49 -0.48 -14.26
C GLU A 244 -18.18 -0.60 -15.05
N LEU A 245 -17.06 -0.45 -14.34
CA LEU A 245 -15.72 -0.52 -14.88
C LEU A 245 -15.17 -1.94 -14.72
N THR A 246 -14.44 -2.42 -15.72
CA THR A 246 -13.62 -3.64 -15.59
C THR A 246 -12.50 -3.43 -14.55
N HIS A 247 -11.93 -4.52 -14.02
CA HIS A 247 -10.84 -4.44 -13.04
C HIS A 247 -9.67 -3.54 -13.51
N GLY A 248 -9.23 -3.71 -14.76
CA GLY A 248 -8.16 -2.89 -15.36
C GLY A 248 -8.52 -1.40 -15.46
N GLN A 249 -9.78 -1.09 -15.81
CA GLN A 249 -10.27 0.30 -15.83
C GLN A 249 -10.39 0.90 -14.42
N GLN A 250 -10.80 0.11 -13.42
CA GLN A 250 -10.84 0.57 -12.03
C GLN A 250 -9.43 0.86 -11.49
N LEU A 251 -8.44 0.03 -11.82
CA LEU A 251 -7.04 0.30 -11.50
C LEU A 251 -6.56 1.58 -12.19
N ALA A 252 -6.76 1.70 -13.51
CA ALA A 252 -6.40 2.88 -14.27
C ALA A 252 -7.03 4.17 -13.71
N LEU A 253 -8.32 4.13 -13.36
CA LEU A 253 -9.03 5.26 -12.75
C LEU A 253 -8.38 5.67 -11.42
N ARG A 254 -8.09 4.71 -10.53
CA ARG A 254 -7.43 4.99 -9.25
C ARG A 254 -6.05 5.62 -9.45
N LEU A 255 -5.27 5.15 -10.43
CA LEU A 255 -3.96 5.74 -10.75
C LEU A 255 -4.10 7.17 -11.30
N ALA A 256 -5.06 7.42 -12.19
CA ALA A 256 -5.33 8.76 -12.72
C ALA A 256 -5.74 9.74 -11.61
N LEU A 257 -6.58 9.31 -10.67
CA LEU A 257 -7.02 10.12 -9.53
C LEU A 257 -5.89 10.39 -8.54
N ARG A 258 -5.10 9.36 -8.19
CA ARG A 258 -3.91 9.54 -7.36
C ARG A 258 -2.93 10.51 -8.01
N TYR A 259 -2.66 10.35 -9.30
CA TYR A 259 -1.83 11.29 -10.06
C TYR A 259 -2.37 12.73 -10.00
N ALA A 260 -3.67 12.92 -10.24
CA ALA A 260 -4.29 14.25 -10.15
C ALA A 260 -4.13 14.88 -8.76
N ILE A 261 -4.26 14.09 -7.69
CA ILE A 261 -4.12 14.57 -6.32
C ILE A 261 -2.66 14.83 -5.95
N ASP A 262 -1.77 13.87 -6.20
CA ASP A 262 -0.35 13.93 -5.85
C ASP A 262 0.38 15.07 -6.60
N HIS A 263 -0.09 15.44 -7.80
CA HIS A 263 0.45 16.54 -8.60
C HIS A 263 -0.41 17.81 -8.63
N GLN A 264 -1.51 17.84 -7.86
CA GLN A 264 -2.49 18.94 -7.88
C GLN A 264 -2.96 19.33 -9.30
N ASP A 265 -3.13 18.34 -10.17
CA ASP A 265 -3.59 18.55 -11.54
C ASP A 265 -5.12 18.73 -11.57
N LEU A 266 -5.56 19.96 -11.26
CA LEU A 266 -6.97 20.33 -11.26
C LEU A 266 -7.64 20.17 -12.64
N LYS A 267 -6.87 20.26 -13.73
CA LYS A 267 -7.42 20.09 -15.08
C LYS A 267 -7.76 18.64 -15.35
N LEU A 268 -6.89 17.72 -14.97
CA LEU A 268 -7.15 16.29 -15.06
C LEU A 268 -8.33 15.91 -14.16
N LEU A 269 -8.37 16.43 -12.92
CA LEU A 269 -9.50 16.19 -12.02
C LEU A 269 -10.83 16.66 -12.62
N ASP A 270 -10.87 17.86 -13.18
CA ASP A 270 -12.06 18.40 -13.87
C ASP A 270 -12.48 17.56 -15.07
N GLN A 271 -11.51 17.03 -15.82
CA GLN A 271 -11.77 16.17 -16.97
C GLN A 271 -12.37 14.83 -16.52
N LEU A 272 -11.77 14.20 -15.52
CA LEU A 272 -12.28 12.96 -14.92
C LEU A 272 -13.69 13.15 -14.36
N ARG A 273 -13.94 14.27 -13.65
CA ARG A 273 -15.27 14.59 -13.14
C ARG A 273 -16.33 14.73 -14.24
N ARG A 274 -15.99 15.38 -15.36
CA ARG A 274 -16.88 15.53 -16.53
C ARG A 274 -17.23 14.20 -17.18
N ASN A 275 -16.35 13.20 -17.07
CA ASN A 275 -16.59 11.86 -17.58
C ASN A 275 -17.35 10.95 -16.61
N GLY A 276 -17.85 11.48 -15.49
CA GLY A 276 -18.76 10.77 -14.59
C GLY A 276 -18.10 10.03 -13.43
N VAL A 277 -16.84 10.33 -13.09
CA VAL A 277 -16.14 9.64 -11.98
C VAL A 277 -16.93 9.71 -10.67
N PRO A 278 -17.16 8.57 -9.99
CA PRO A 278 -17.78 8.54 -8.68
C PRO A 278 -16.82 9.09 -7.62
N LEU A 279 -17.31 10.05 -6.84
CA LEU A 279 -16.44 10.76 -5.89
C LEU A 279 -16.02 9.91 -4.68
N ALA A 280 -16.82 8.89 -4.37
CA ALA A 280 -16.55 7.89 -3.35
C ALA A 280 -15.57 6.78 -3.79
N THR A 281 -14.71 7.05 -4.78
CA THR A 281 -13.69 6.08 -5.21
C THR A 281 -12.60 5.97 -4.14
N THR A 282 -12.43 4.79 -3.55
CA THR A 282 -11.35 4.50 -2.60
C THR A 282 -9.99 4.51 -3.29
N LEU A 283 -9.05 5.31 -2.78
CA LEU A 283 -7.71 5.49 -3.35
C LEU A 283 -6.59 4.90 -2.50
N TYR A 284 -6.76 4.87 -1.17
CA TYR A 284 -5.74 4.39 -0.23
C TYR A 284 -6.36 3.96 1.09
N GLY A 285 -6.11 2.73 1.53
CA GLY A 285 -6.77 2.18 2.70
C GLY A 285 -8.29 2.28 2.55
N THR A 286 -8.95 2.96 3.47
CA THR A 286 -10.39 3.27 3.40
C THR A 286 -10.69 4.66 2.82
N GLN A 287 -9.67 5.43 2.45
CA GLN A 287 -9.81 6.84 2.11
C GLN A 287 -10.24 7.04 0.66
N GLU A 288 -11.29 7.82 0.51
CA GLU A 288 -11.79 8.33 -0.77
C GLU A 288 -10.97 9.55 -1.22
N MET A 289 -11.35 10.18 -2.34
CA MET A 289 -10.60 11.31 -2.90
C MET A 289 -10.35 12.46 -1.92
N LEU A 290 -11.37 12.86 -1.15
CA LEU A 290 -11.25 13.95 -0.19
C LEU A 290 -10.23 13.60 0.91
N GLY A 291 -10.39 12.43 1.54
CA GLY A 291 -9.48 11.95 2.58
C GLY A 291 -8.05 11.75 2.08
N TYR A 292 -7.87 11.20 0.88
CA TYR A 292 -6.55 11.06 0.26
C TYR A 292 -5.91 12.42 -0.04
N ALA A 293 -6.67 13.39 -0.55
CA ALA A 293 -6.16 14.75 -0.78
C ALA A 293 -5.75 15.46 0.52
N MET A 294 -6.48 15.24 1.61
CA MET A 294 -6.11 15.72 2.94
C MET A 294 -4.80 15.09 3.44
N ILE A 295 -4.62 13.77 3.28
CA ILE A 295 -3.37 13.07 3.62
C ILE A 295 -2.19 13.60 2.81
N LYS A 296 -2.42 13.94 1.54
CA LYS A 296 -1.39 14.47 0.64
C LYS A 296 -1.16 15.98 0.77
N GLN A 297 -1.93 16.65 1.63
CA GLN A 297 -1.88 18.11 1.79
C GLN A 297 -2.14 18.87 0.47
N SER A 298 -2.91 18.27 -0.43
CA SER A 298 -3.28 18.83 -1.73
C SER A 298 -4.50 19.73 -1.60
N TYR A 299 -4.39 20.83 -0.84
CA TYR A 299 -5.53 21.66 -0.44
C TYR A 299 -6.28 22.32 -1.59
N ASP A 300 -5.59 22.68 -2.67
CA ASP A 300 -6.25 23.18 -3.90
C ASP A 300 -7.20 22.12 -4.50
N VAL A 301 -6.84 20.84 -4.39
CA VAL A 301 -7.71 19.73 -4.81
C VAL A 301 -8.88 19.57 -3.86
N VAL A 302 -8.67 19.71 -2.54
CA VAL A 302 -9.74 19.67 -1.53
C VAL A 302 -10.78 20.75 -1.83
N GLU A 303 -10.36 22.01 -2.00
CA GLU A 303 -11.25 23.11 -2.38
C GLU A 303 -12.01 22.82 -3.68
N ARG A 304 -11.33 22.24 -4.67
CA ARG A 304 -11.97 21.88 -5.94
C ARG A 304 -13.03 20.78 -5.77
N LEU A 305 -12.76 19.76 -4.94
CA LEU A 305 -13.71 18.70 -4.63
C LEU A 305 -14.94 19.24 -3.87
N LEU A 306 -14.75 20.19 -2.94
CA LEU A 306 -15.85 20.86 -2.25
C LEU A 306 -16.70 21.72 -3.21
N ALA A 307 -16.09 22.29 -4.24
CA ALA A 307 -16.79 23.06 -5.27
C ALA A 307 -17.66 22.20 -6.22
N PHE A 308 -17.42 20.89 -6.29
CA PHE A 308 -18.26 19.96 -7.06
C PHE A 308 -19.59 19.59 -6.37
N ASP A 309 -19.87 20.17 -5.19
CA ASP A 309 -21.03 19.88 -4.33
C ASP A 309 -21.16 18.37 -4.02
N SER A 310 -20.00 17.80 -3.76
CA SER A 310 -19.80 16.37 -3.53
C SER A 310 -20.32 15.98 -2.15
N ASP A 311 -20.89 14.79 -2.06
CA ASP A 311 -20.97 14.10 -0.78
C ASP A 311 -19.55 14.02 -0.18
N LEU A 312 -19.41 14.36 1.10
CA LEU A 312 -18.13 14.30 1.81
C LEU A 312 -17.71 12.86 2.12
N GLY A 313 -18.64 11.92 1.91
CA GLY A 313 -18.49 10.52 2.24
C GLY A 313 -18.67 10.25 3.74
N ASP A 314 -18.79 8.97 4.07
CA ASP A 314 -19.00 8.51 5.46
C ASP A 314 -17.69 8.14 6.16
N LYS A 315 -16.54 8.40 5.52
CA LYS A 315 -15.22 8.03 6.05
C LYS A 315 -14.58 9.22 6.76
N PRO A 316 -13.97 9.01 7.95
CA PRO A 316 -13.32 10.09 8.64
C PRO A 316 -12.08 10.56 7.87
N ILE A 317 -11.89 11.89 7.83
CA ILE A 317 -10.65 12.52 7.45
C ILE A 317 -9.60 12.16 8.51
N LEU A 318 -8.46 11.64 8.05
CA LEU A 318 -7.43 11.09 8.94
C LEU A 318 -6.26 12.04 9.21
N ALA A 319 -6.12 13.10 8.42
CA ALA A 319 -5.01 14.05 8.48
C ALA A 319 -5.44 15.48 8.16
N ALA A 320 -4.78 16.46 8.77
CA ALA A 320 -4.93 17.89 8.42
C ALA A 320 -3.66 18.70 8.69
N THR A 321 -2.50 18.04 8.59
CA THR A 321 -1.19 18.69 8.73
C THR A 321 -1.03 19.84 7.73
N ASP A 322 -0.81 21.06 8.22
CA ASP A 322 -0.67 22.28 7.40
C ASP A 322 -1.95 22.68 6.64
N CYS A 323 -3.12 22.17 7.07
CA CYS A 323 -4.41 22.57 6.51
C CYS A 323 -4.74 24.02 6.87
N PRO A 324 -5.11 24.87 5.89
CA PRO A 324 -5.58 26.22 6.19
C PRO A 324 -6.80 26.21 7.13
N ASP A 325 -6.78 27.04 8.16
CA ASP A 325 -7.83 27.10 9.19
C ASP A 325 -9.23 27.29 8.57
N LYS A 326 -9.33 28.18 7.59
CA LYS A 326 -10.55 28.45 6.83
C LYS A 326 -11.09 27.21 6.11
N LEU A 327 -10.21 26.40 5.52
CA LEU A 327 -10.60 25.18 4.81
C LEU A 327 -11.11 24.13 5.79
N LEU A 328 -10.43 23.99 6.93
CA LEU A 328 -10.88 23.09 8.00
C LEU A 328 -12.25 23.49 8.56
N LEU A 329 -12.48 24.80 8.74
CA LEU A 329 -13.79 25.33 9.14
C LEU A 329 -14.88 25.06 8.09
N GLU A 330 -14.56 25.16 6.80
CA GLU A 330 -15.50 24.82 5.73
C GLU A 330 -15.87 23.33 5.75
N LEU A 331 -14.89 22.44 5.92
CA LEU A 331 -15.13 21.00 6.05
C LEU A 331 -16.05 20.67 7.24
N VAL A 332 -15.79 21.28 8.40
CA VAL A 332 -16.66 21.16 9.57
C VAL A 332 -18.07 21.68 9.27
N GLY A 333 -18.19 22.85 8.65
CA GLY A 333 -19.47 23.48 8.32
C GLY A 333 -20.32 22.65 7.34
N ARG A 334 -19.67 21.83 6.51
CA ARG A 334 -20.34 20.89 5.59
C ARG A 334 -20.61 19.52 6.20
N GLY A 335 -20.21 19.27 7.45
CA GLY A 335 -20.51 18.03 8.17
C GLY A 335 -19.48 16.92 8.00
N ALA A 336 -18.24 17.23 7.63
CA ALA A 336 -17.18 16.22 7.51
C ALA A 336 -16.96 15.48 8.84
N TRP A 337 -16.67 14.18 8.75
CA TRP A 337 -16.22 13.36 9.88
C TRP A 337 -14.70 13.37 10.01
N PHE A 338 -14.21 13.33 11.25
CA PHE A 338 -12.78 13.41 11.55
C PHE A 338 -12.33 12.31 12.50
N ASP A 339 -11.06 11.95 12.37
CA ASP A 339 -10.29 11.23 13.39
C ASP A 339 -9.80 12.20 14.47
N ASP A 340 -9.63 11.72 15.71
CA ASP A 340 -9.18 12.57 16.83
C ASP A 340 -7.77 13.14 16.59
N GLY A 341 -6.92 12.41 15.89
CA GLY A 341 -5.58 12.83 15.55
C GLY A 341 -5.52 14.09 14.67
N VAL A 342 -6.56 14.34 13.86
CA VAL A 342 -6.67 15.55 13.02
C VAL A 342 -6.64 16.82 13.85
N VAL A 343 -7.27 16.80 15.02
CA VAL A 343 -7.36 17.94 15.94
C VAL A 343 -5.97 18.42 16.32
N TYR A 344 -5.09 17.49 16.69
CA TYR A 344 -3.74 17.81 17.11
C TYR A 344 -2.85 18.23 15.93
N GLU A 345 -2.95 17.54 14.79
CA GLU A 345 -2.19 17.92 13.58
C GLU A 345 -2.52 19.35 13.11
N ALA A 346 -3.81 19.70 13.12
CA ALA A 346 -4.28 21.05 12.80
C ALA A 346 -3.77 22.08 13.81
N ALA A 347 -3.88 21.78 15.12
CA ALA A 347 -3.39 22.66 16.17
C ALA A 347 -1.86 22.87 16.09
N GLU A 348 -1.08 21.80 15.89
CA GLU A 348 0.38 21.85 15.73
C GLU A 348 0.80 22.76 14.56
N THR A 349 0.01 22.76 13.48
CA THR A 349 0.33 23.51 12.25
C THR A 349 -0.32 24.89 12.17
N GLY A 350 -1.06 25.29 13.21
CA GLY A 350 -1.57 26.66 13.39
C GLY A 350 -3.06 26.85 13.08
N ALA A 351 -3.76 25.82 12.63
CA ALA A 351 -5.21 25.82 12.40
C ALA A 351 -6.00 25.62 13.71
N THR A 352 -5.78 26.52 14.68
CA THR A 352 -6.36 26.41 16.04
C THR A 352 -7.87 26.59 16.03
N GLY A 353 -8.41 27.50 15.22
CA GLY A 353 -9.86 27.76 15.15
C GLY A 353 -10.61 26.56 14.58
N GLY A 354 -10.11 26.02 13.48
CA GLY A 354 -10.57 24.79 12.85
C GLY A 354 -10.47 23.59 13.78
N ALA A 355 -9.32 23.39 14.47
CA ALA A 355 -9.16 22.31 15.43
C ALA A 355 -10.21 22.35 16.57
N LEU A 356 -10.47 23.55 17.13
CA LEU A 356 -11.51 23.73 18.15
C LEU A 356 -12.90 23.44 17.58
N MET A 357 -13.17 23.85 16.35
CA MET A 357 -14.45 23.58 15.71
C MET A 357 -14.66 22.11 15.38
N VAL A 358 -13.60 21.39 15.00
CA VAL A 358 -13.64 19.92 14.83
C VAL A 358 -14.06 19.29 16.15
N VAL A 359 -13.41 19.63 17.28
CA VAL A 359 -13.81 19.15 18.63
C VAL A 359 -15.27 19.46 18.92
N ARG A 360 -15.72 20.71 18.70
CA ARG A 360 -17.08 21.15 19.04
C ARG A 360 -18.17 20.60 18.12
N SER A 361 -17.84 20.23 16.88
CA SER A 361 -18.81 19.78 15.86
C SER A 361 -19.57 18.51 16.24
N GLY A 362 -18.95 17.62 17.04
CA GLY A 362 -19.50 16.31 17.33
C GLY A 362 -19.34 15.28 16.21
N ASN A 363 -18.70 15.63 15.09
CA ASN A 363 -18.46 14.74 13.95
C ASN A 363 -17.19 13.91 14.13
N MET A 364 -17.06 13.27 15.28
CA MET A 364 -15.97 12.36 15.61
C MET A 364 -16.51 11.11 16.28
N LYS A 365 -16.00 9.96 15.84
CA LYS A 365 -16.34 8.69 16.47
C LYS A 365 -15.66 8.61 17.84
N ASP A 366 -16.40 8.16 18.85
CA ASP A 366 -15.87 7.94 20.20
C ASP A 366 -15.12 9.14 20.79
N ARG A 367 -15.64 10.37 20.52
CA ARG A 367 -15.03 11.65 20.91
C ARG A 367 -14.63 11.65 22.41
N PRO A 368 -13.34 11.86 22.73
CA PRO A 368 -12.88 12.09 24.10
C PRO A 368 -13.49 13.35 24.75
N ALA A 369 -13.49 13.41 26.07
CA ALA A 369 -13.85 14.63 26.78
C ALA A 369 -12.85 15.77 26.48
N ASP A 370 -13.30 17.02 26.53
CA ASP A 370 -12.45 18.19 26.25
C ASP A 370 -11.20 18.25 27.15
N GLN A 371 -11.35 17.82 28.41
CA GLN A 371 -10.25 17.67 29.36
C GLN A 371 -9.19 16.68 28.86
N THR A 372 -9.61 15.55 28.28
CA THR A 372 -8.70 14.54 27.72
C THR A 372 -7.97 15.10 26.50
N PHE A 373 -8.66 15.83 25.61
CA PHE A 373 -8.00 16.51 24.50
C PHE A 373 -6.95 17.52 24.98
N ALA A 374 -7.26 18.32 26.00
CA ALA A 374 -6.33 19.29 26.55
C ALA A 374 -5.10 18.61 27.19
N GLU A 375 -5.28 17.54 27.94
CA GLU A 375 -4.19 16.75 28.53
C GLU A 375 -3.29 16.13 27.46
N THR A 376 -3.86 15.52 26.42
CA THR A 376 -3.07 14.95 25.30
C THR A 376 -2.35 16.04 24.51
N ALA A 377 -2.96 17.21 24.29
CA ALA A 377 -2.30 18.33 23.63
C ALA A 377 -1.08 18.83 24.45
N MET A 378 -1.21 18.90 25.78
CA MET A 378 -0.09 19.25 26.66
C MET A 378 1.03 18.19 26.63
N GLN A 379 0.69 16.90 26.65
CA GLN A 379 1.68 15.81 26.53
C GLN A 379 2.44 15.88 25.19
N ARG A 380 1.73 16.16 24.09
CA ARG A 380 2.36 16.36 22.77
C ARG A 380 3.27 17.59 22.76
N ALA A 381 2.86 18.68 23.40
CA ALA A 381 3.68 19.88 23.52
C ALA A 381 4.99 19.61 24.28
N GLU A 382 4.92 18.86 25.38
CA GLU A 382 6.12 18.42 26.12
C GLU A 382 7.04 17.55 25.26
N LYS A 383 6.47 16.63 24.48
CA LYS A 383 7.24 15.81 23.53
C LYS A 383 7.93 16.67 22.47
N CYS A 384 7.27 17.68 21.91
CA CYS A 384 7.91 18.59 20.95
C CYS A 384 9.12 19.32 21.56
N GLU A 385 9.06 19.76 22.82
CA GLU A 385 10.21 20.38 23.50
C GLU A 385 11.37 19.39 23.70
N GLN A 386 11.05 18.14 24.02
CA GLN A 386 12.05 17.08 24.15
C GLN A 386 12.72 16.80 22.80
N ASP A 387 11.93 16.67 21.73
CA ASP A 387 12.42 16.46 20.38
C ASP A 387 13.29 17.64 19.92
N ALA A 388 12.91 18.89 20.25
CA ALA A 388 13.72 20.08 19.98
C ALA A 388 15.10 19.99 20.63
N ALA A 389 15.15 19.62 21.92
CA ALA A 389 16.40 19.45 22.65
C ALA A 389 17.25 18.31 22.09
N SER A 390 16.64 17.19 21.68
CA SER A 390 17.35 16.07 21.07
C SER A 390 17.93 16.42 19.70
N VAL A 391 17.24 17.23 18.88
CA VAL A 391 17.78 17.72 17.61
C VAL A 391 18.95 18.68 17.84
N GLU A 392 18.89 19.56 18.85
CA GLU A 392 20.02 20.46 19.21
C GLU A 392 21.28 19.71 19.66
N LEU A 393 21.09 18.51 20.22
CA LEU A 393 22.16 17.64 20.68
C LEU A 393 22.65 16.65 19.62
N ASP A 394 22.13 16.71 18.39
CA ASP A 394 22.37 15.72 17.31
C ASP A 394 21.98 14.27 17.68
N ASP A 395 21.16 14.08 18.71
CA ASP A 395 20.65 12.78 19.16
C ASP A 395 19.43 12.31 18.36
N LEU A 396 18.80 13.20 17.58
CA LEU A 396 17.65 12.91 16.72
C LEU A 396 17.85 13.53 15.33
N SER A 397 17.81 12.69 14.29
CA SER A 397 17.71 13.17 12.91
C SER A 397 16.24 13.51 12.59
N SER A 398 15.97 14.78 12.30
CA SER A 398 14.63 15.27 11.95
C SER A 398 14.68 16.22 10.75
N TYR A 399 13.55 16.29 10.04
CA TYR A 399 13.33 17.29 8.98
C TYR A 399 12.86 18.65 9.55
N LEU A 400 12.50 18.70 10.84
CA LEU A 400 12.12 19.92 11.55
C LEU A 400 13.30 20.48 12.34
N THR A 401 13.40 21.80 12.40
CA THR A 401 14.36 22.47 13.28
C THR A 401 13.88 22.51 14.72
N PRO A 402 14.78 22.70 15.71
CA PRO A 402 14.40 22.88 17.10
C PRO A 402 13.37 24.01 17.31
N GLU A 403 13.50 25.12 16.57
CA GLU A 403 12.56 26.24 16.63
C GLU A 403 11.16 25.82 16.14
N GLN A 404 11.07 25.06 15.05
CA GLN A 404 9.79 24.58 14.54
C GLN A 404 9.09 23.65 15.54
N TYR A 405 9.84 22.82 16.25
CA TYR A 405 9.29 22.01 17.34
C TYR A 405 8.76 22.87 18.50
N ARG A 406 9.49 23.91 18.91
CA ARG A 406 9.05 24.83 19.96
C ARG A 406 7.79 25.61 19.56
N GLU A 407 7.72 26.07 18.30
CA GLU A 407 6.51 26.71 17.77
C GLU A 407 5.30 25.77 17.83
N ARG A 408 5.47 24.49 17.46
CA ARG A 408 4.41 23.48 17.58
C ARG A 408 3.99 23.29 19.04
N ALA A 409 4.93 23.25 19.98
CA ALA A 409 4.66 23.14 21.41
C ALA A 409 3.84 24.33 21.94
N GLU A 410 4.21 25.56 21.55
CA GLU A 410 3.47 26.77 21.93
C GLU A 410 2.03 26.75 21.40
N ARG A 411 1.83 26.38 20.14
CA ARG A 411 0.50 26.27 19.52
C ARG A 411 -0.38 25.24 20.23
N LEU A 412 0.18 24.07 20.56
CA LEU A 412 -0.53 23.02 21.31
C LEU A 412 -0.94 23.48 22.72
N ARG A 413 -0.08 24.19 23.44
CA ARG A 413 -0.41 24.77 24.76
C ARG A 413 -1.55 25.78 24.65
N HIS A 414 -1.51 26.63 23.62
CA HIS A 414 -2.56 27.61 23.37
C HIS A 414 -3.89 26.93 23.01
N PHE A 415 -3.86 25.89 22.18
CA PHE A 415 -5.03 25.07 21.89
C PHE A 415 -5.62 24.42 23.16
N ALA A 416 -4.78 23.85 24.03
CA ALA A 416 -5.21 23.24 25.30
C ALA A 416 -5.88 24.27 26.25
N SER A 417 -5.40 25.52 26.27
CA SER A 417 -6.04 26.56 27.09
C SER A 417 -7.43 26.95 26.58
N PHE A 418 -7.68 26.90 25.27
CA PHE A 418 -9.03 27.14 24.72
C PHE A 418 -10.02 26.00 24.99
N LEU A 419 -9.56 24.76 25.07
CA LEU A 419 -10.42 23.63 25.43
C LEU A 419 -10.91 23.68 26.87
N THR A 420 -10.07 24.24 27.76
CA THR A 420 -10.31 24.28 29.21
C THR A 420 -10.90 25.61 29.70
N SER A 421 -10.93 26.63 28.85
CA SER A 421 -11.50 27.95 29.16
C SER A 421 -12.79 28.19 28.37
N GLU A 422 -13.73 28.96 28.94
CA GLU A 422 -14.92 29.45 28.23
C GLU A 422 -14.60 30.57 27.21
N GLN A 423 -13.35 30.74 26.78
CA GLN A 423 -12.96 31.81 25.87
C GLN A 423 -13.38 31.50 24.43
N GLU A 424 -13.86 32.53 23.72
CA GLU A 424 -14.17 32.43 22.30
C GLU A 424 -12.88 32.18 21.48
N PRO A 425 -12.94 31.32 20.45
CA PRO A 425 -11.79 31.06 19.59
C PRO A 425 -11.35 32.33 18.86
N PRO A 426 -10.06 32.47 18.51
CA PRO A 426 -9.58 33.60 17.72
C PRO A 426 -10.34 33.67 16.38
N GLN A 427 -10.76 34.87 15.98
CA GLN A 427 -11.36 35.09 14.67
C GLN A 427 -10.27 34.91 13.60
N ALA A 428 -10.54 34.09 12.59
CA ALA A 428 -9.62 33.86 11.47
C ALA A 428 -9.46 35.15 10.64
N ASP A 429 -8.21 35.58 10.42
CA ASP A 429 -7.85 36.59 9.43
C ASP A 429 -7.65 35.96 8.04
#